data_AF-A0A418SRN9-F1
#
_entry.id   AF-A0A418SRN9-F1
#
_cell.length_a   1.000
_cell.length_b   1.000
_cell.length_c   1.000
_cell.angle_alpha   90.00
_cell.angle_beta   90.00
_cell.angle_gamma   90.00
#
_symmetry.space_group_name_H-M   'P 1'
#
loop_
_entity.id
_entity.type
_entity.pdbx_description
1 polymer ?
#
loop_
_entity_poly.entity_id
_entity_poly.type
_entity_poly.pdbx_seq_one_letter_code
_entity_poly.pdbx_strand_id
1 'polypeptide(L)'
;MKQSLADQMNATIYQYQLVKRVIVKSELILSHLIIAAIFLGFQMLNYGIHGLFAWLFGFAAIQVLHLIIIVLTFISVTEAAERQWTWRITPPWIGFKPANDISLLIFRRVHRHLFWLGLCIIAVLYPWTPPSIMISLISWHIWLIIPRLMLSFAFRKQRKDGVLRLQWKEASYYHR
;
A
#
# COMPACT_ATOMS: atom_id res chain seq x y z
N MET A 1 28.68 2.37 25.99
CA MET A 1 28.18 3.12 27.15
C MET A 1 27.18 2.25 27.90
N LYS A 2 27.18 2.26 29.24
CA LYS A 2 26.02 1.82 30.05
C LYS A 2 25.22 3.09 30.39
N GLN A 3 23.90 3.04 30.31
CA GLN A 3 23.03 4.12 30.79
C GLN A 3 22.97 4.11 32.33
N SER A 4 22.57 5.22 32.93
CA SER A 4 22.43 5.33 34.38
C SER A 4 21.22 4.53 34.88
N LEU A 5 21.30 4.00 36.11
CA LEU A 5 20.15 3.41 36.79
C LEU A 5 18.99 4.42 36.94
N ALA A 6 19.30 5.71 37.04
CA ALA A 6 18.30 6.78 37.05
C ALA A 6 17.59 6.96 35.70
N ASP A 7 18.28 6.73 34.57
CA ASP A 7 17.66 6.72 33.24
C ASP A 7 16.70 5.53 33.12
N GLN A 8 17.09 4.38 33.68
CA GLN A 8 16.26 3.17 33.70
C GLN A 8 15.02 3.30 34.58
N MET A 9 15.06 4.05 35.68
CA MET A 9 13.87 4.34 36.49
C MET A 9 12.84 5.21 35.77
N ASN A 10 13.28 6.08 34.85
CA ASN A 10 12.39 6.88 34.00
C ASN A 10 11.96 6.15 32.71
N ALA A 11 12.45 4.94 32.45
CA ALA A 11 12.09 4.16 31.28
C ALA A 11 10.64 3.65 31.38
N THR A 12 9.70 4.39 30.77
CA THR A 12 8.28 4.02 30.74
C THR A 12 8.11 2.76 29.89
N ILE A 13 7.92 1.60 30.54
CA ILE A 13 7.71 0.32 29.86
C ILE A 13 6.31 0.29 29.23
N TYR A 14 6.23 0.62 27.95
CA TYR A 14 5.00 0.51 27.17
C TYR A 14 4.71 -0.97 26.83
N GLN A 15 3.90 -1.63 27.67
CA GLN A 15 3.46 -3.00 27.42
C GLN A 15 2.38 -3.04 26.33
N TYR A 16 2.80 -3.28 25.08
CA TYR A 16 1.91 -3.44 23.94
C TYR A 16 1.34 -4.87 23.85
N GLN A 17 0.02 -5.00 23.82
CA GLN A 17 -0.68 -6.28 23.64
C GLN A 17 -1.07 -6.50 22.17
N LEU A 18 -0.92 -7.74 21.69
CA LEU A 18 -1.36 -8.15 20.35
C LEU A 18 -2.90 -8.33 20.33
N VAL A 19 -3.62 -7.31 19.89
CA VAL A 19 -5.10 -7.32 19.90
C VAL A 19 -5.68 -8.05 18.68
N LYS A 20 -5.02 -8.01 17.51
CA LYS A 20 -5.47 -8.77 16.33
C LYS A 20 -4.35 -9.09 15.36
N ARG A 21 -4.28 -10.35 14.92
CA ARG A 21 -3.46 -10.84 13.81
C ARG A 21 -4.35 -11.16 12.61
N VAL A 22 -3.87 -10.86 11.40
CA VAL A 22 -4.54 -11.18 10.12
C VAL A 22 -3.51 -11.90 9.25
N ILE A 23 -3.68 -13.21 9.08
CA ILE A 23 -2.81 -14.03 8.22
C ILE A 23 -3.34 -13.98 6.79
N VAL A 24 -2.47 -13.70 5.83
CA VAL A 24 -2.79 -13.76 4.40
C VAL A 24 -2.60 -15.19 3.91
N LYS A 25 -3.70 -15.85 3.53
CA LYS A 25 -3.66 -17.16 2.90
C LYS A 25 -2.98 -17.12 1.52
N SER A 26 -2.19 -18.14 1.19
CA SER A 26 -1.60 -18.31 -0.15
C SER A 26 -2.65 -18.33 -1.27
N GLU A 27 -3.82 -18.93 -1.01
CA GLU A 27 -5.01 -18.90 -1.88
C GLU A 27 -5.32 -17.48 -2.39
N LEU A 28 -5.39 -16.52 -1.47
CA LEU A 28 -5.79 -15.14 -1.75
C LEU A 28 -4.70 -14.39 -2.53
N ILE A 29 -3.42 -14.74 -2.33
CA ILE A 29 -2.30 -14.23 -3.12
C ILE A 29 -2.38 -14.76 -4.56
N LEU A 30 -2.68 -16.06 -4.72
CA LEU A 30 -2.83 -16.69 -6.03
C LEU A 30 -4.02 -16.10 -6.81
N SER A 31 -5.19 -15.97 -6.19
CA SER A 31 -6.36 -15.29 -6.79
C SER A 31 -6.03 -13.86 -7.20
N HIS A 32 -5.26 -13.13 -6.39
CA HIS A 32 -4.85 -11.77 -6.72
C HIS A 32 -3.94 -11.72 -7.97
N LEU A 33 -2.95 -12.61 -8.07
CA LEU A 33 -2.09 -12.72 -9.26
C LEU A 33 -2.88 -13.15 -10.52
N ILE A 34 -3.83 -14.08 -10.37
CA ILE A 34 -4.71 -14.51 -11.46
C ILE A 34 -5.54 -13.34 -12.01
N ILE A 35 -6.04 -12.42 -11.17
CA ILE A 35 -6.77 -11.23 -11.63
C ILE A 35 -5.90 -10.33 -12.52
N ALA A 36 -4.60 -10.16 -12.22
CA ALA A 36 -3.68 -9.42 -13.10
C ALA A 36 -3.44 -10.15 -14.43
N ALA A 37 -3.35 -11.48 -14.42
CA ALA A 37 -3.23 -12.28 -15.64
C ALA A 37 -4.50 -12.22 -16.50
N ILE A 38 -5.70 -12.18 -15.90
CA ILE A 38 -6.98 -12.00 -16.60
C ILE A 38 -7.04 -10.62 -17.26
N PHE A 39 -6.64 -9.54 -16.55
CA PHE A 39 -6.59 -8.21 -17.15
C PHE A 39 -5.58 -8.12 -18.30
N LEU A 40 -4.39 -8.70 -18.18
CA LEU A 40 -3.42 -8.79 -19.27
C LEU A 40 -4.00 -9.57 -20.47
N GLY A 41 -4.64 -10.72 -20.23
CA GLY A 41 -5.29 -11.51 -21.27
C GLY A 41 -6.38 -10.74 -22.02
N PHE A 42 -7.27 -10.05 -21.28
CA PHE A 42 -8.27 -9.15 -21.86
C PHE A 42 -7.62 -8.04 -22.69
N GLN A 43 -6.54 -7.44 -22.19
CA GLN A 43 -5.82 -6.37 -22.87
C GLN A 43 -5.19 -6.84 -24.19
N MET A 44 -4.60 -8.04 -24.20
CA MET A 44 -4.02 -8.65 -25.40
C MET A 44 -5.09 -9.11 -26.41
N LEU A 45 -6.25 -9.60 -25.95
CA LEU A 45 -7.35 -10.00 -26.83
C LEU A 45 -7.98 -8.80 -27.57
N ASN A 46 -8.11 -7.64 -26.91
CA ASN A 46 -8.73 -6.45 -27.50
C ASN A 46 -7.75 -5.56 -28.29
N TYR A 47 -6.47 -5.50 -27.88
CA TYR A 47 -5.50 -4.55 -28.43
C TYR A 47 -4.18 -5.19 -28.90
N GLY A 48 -4.08 -6.52 -28.90
CA GLY A 48 -2.89 -7.25 -29.36
C GLY A 48 -1.59 -6.81 -28.68
N ILE A 49 -0.56 -6.62 -29.49
CA ILE A 49 0.77 -6.16 -29.05
C ILE A 49 0.72 -4.75 -28.44
N HIS A 50 -0.13 -3.84 -28.96
CA HIS A 50 -0.33 -2.52 -28.35
C HIS A 50 -0.97 -2.64 -26.96
N GLY A 51 -1.79 -3.67 -26.74
CA GLY A 51 -2.32 -4.02 -25.42
C GLY A 51 -1.23 -4.39 -24.41
N LEU A 52 -0.24 -5.20 -24.83
CA LEU A 52 0.91 -5.57 -24.00
C LEU A 52 1.78 -4.35 -23.66
N PHE A 53 2.09 -3.48 -24.63
CA PHE A 53 2.86 -2.25 -24.36
C PHE A 53 2.10 -1.29 -23.45
N ALA A 54 0.79 -1.10 -23.67
CA ALA A 54 -0.07 -0.33 -22.77
C ALA A 54 -0.08 -0.91 -21.34
N TRP A 55 -0.09 -2.24 -21.21
CA TRP A 55 -0.06 -2.94 -19.92
C TRP A 55 1.24 -2.71 -19.14
N LEU A 56 2.39 -2.79 -19.81
CA LEU A 56 3.69 -2.55 -19.21
C LEU A 56 3.91 -1.08 -18.86
N PHE A 57 3.50 -0.17 -19.76
CA PHE A 57 3.56 1.28 -19.50
C PHE A 57 2.66 1.69 -18.34
N GLY A 58 1.42 1.18 -18.30
CA GLY A 58 0.48 1.43 -17.20
C GLY A 58 1.01 0.95 -15.85
N PHE A 59 1.72 -0.18 -15.79
CA PHE A 59 2.37 -0.64 -14.56
C PHE A 59 3.40 0.38 -14.07
N ALA A 60 4.34 0.79 -14.93
CA ALA A 60 5.39 1.74 -14.58
C ALA A 60 4.82 3.11 -14.19
N ALA A 61 3.86 3.63 -14.97
CA ALA A 61 3.19 4.89 -14.71
C ALA A 61 2.47 4.90 -13.35
N ILE A 62 1.77 3.82 -12.98
CA ILE A 62 1.09 3.74 -11.68
C ILE A 62 2.08 3.59 -10.51
N GLN A 63 3.21 2.88 -10.67
CA GLN A 63 4.25 2.85 -9.61
C GLN A 63 4.84 4.25 -9.37
N VAL A 64 5.13 5.00 -10.44
CA VAL A 64 5.63 6.39 -10.35
C VAL A 64 4.57 7.32 -9.74
N LEU A 65 3.32 7.21 -10.19
CA LEU A 65 2.18 7.98 -9.65
C LEU A 65 2.00 7.72 -8.14
N HIS A 66 2.05 6.45 -7.71
CA HIS A 66 1.94 6.09 -6.30
C HIS A 66 3.12 6.62 -5.48
N LEU A 67 4.34 6.58 -6.01
CA LEU A 67 5.52 7.17 -5.37
C LEU A 67 5.36 8.69 -5.20
N ILE A 68 4.96 9.41 -6.26
CA ILE A 68 4.74 10.87 -6.22
C ILE A 68 3.68 11.22 -5.17
N ILE A 69 2.54 10.53 -5.15
CA ILE A 69 1.48 10.79 -4.17
C ILE A 69 1.97 10.51 -2.74
N ILE A 70 2.73 9.43 -2.52
CA ILE A 70 3.31 9.11 -1.20
C ILE A 70 4.27 10.23 -0.76
N VAL A 71 5.23 10.61 -1.61
CA VAL A 71 6.21 11.67 -1.32
C VAL A 71 5.51 12.99 -1.03
N LEU A 72 4.56 13.43 -1.87
CA LEU A 72 3.81 14.66 -1.66
C LEU A 72 2.98 14.65 -0.36
N THR A 73 2.37 13.51 -0.03
CA THR A 73 1.55 13.33 1.19
C THR A 73 2.41 13.31 2.47
N PHE A 74 3.70 12.96 2.39
CA PHE A 74 4.59 12.90 3.55
C PHE A 74 5.52 14.10 3.70
N ILE A 75 5.85 14.84 2.63
CA ILE A 75 6.55 16.14 2.73
C ILE A 75 5.74 17.13 3.60
N SER A 76 4.42 17.06 3.58
CA SER A 76 3.53 17.89 4.43
C SER A 76 3.39 17.40 5.89
N VAL A 77 4.07 16.31 6.28
CA VAL A 77 4.01 15.72 7.63
C VAL A 77 5.42 15.56 8.19
N THR A 78 5.91 16.60 8.86
CA THR A 78 7.30 16.69 9.38
C THR A 78 7.71 15.53 10.29
N GLU A 79 6.79 14.94 11.05
CA GLU A 79 7.02 13.74 11.88
C GLU A 79 7.33 12.46 11.08
N ALA A 80 7.17 12.45 9.75
CA ALA A 80 7.32 11.24 8.95
C ALA A 80 8.79 10.90 8.61
N ALA A 81 9.73 11.83 8.79
CA ALA A 81 11.11 11.71 8.31
C ALA A 81 11.90 10.53 8.92
N GLU A 82 11.62 10.15 10.18
CA GLU A 82 12.29 9.01 10.83
C GLU A 82 11.84 7.63 10.30
N ARG A 83 10.72 7.57 9.57
CA ARG A 83 10.17 6.29 9.09
C ARG A 83 10.82 5.91 7.78
N GLN A 84 11.92 5.16 7.85
CA GLN A 84 12.58 4.59 6.66
C GLN A 84 11.58 3.82 5.79
N TRP A 85 11.42 4.24 4.53
CA TRP A 85 10.63 3.52 3.53
C TRP A 85 11.53 2.57 2.74
N THR A 86 11.07 1.34 2.55
CA THR A 86 11.79 0.33 1.76
C THR A 86 10.93 -0.14 0.61
N TRP A 87 11.52 -0.19 -0.59
CA TRP A 87 10.89 -0.84 -1.72
C TRP A 87 10.83 -2.35 -1.44
N ARG A 88 9.63 -2.94 -1.31
CA ARG A 88 9.49 -4.38 -1.09
C ARG A 88 8.47 -4.99 -2.04
N ILE A 89 8.96 -5.87 -2.91
CA ILE A 89 8.14 -6.69 -3.80
C ILE A 89 7.73 -7.93 -3.00
N THR A 90 6.71 -7.79 -2.14
CA THR A 90 6.22 -8.86 -1.24
C THR A 90 4.76 -9.19 -1.55
N PRO A 91 4.45 -10.11 -2.49
CA PRO A 91 3.07 -10.40 -2.86
C PRO A 91 2.25 -10.81 -1.62
N PRO A 92 1.03 -10.28 -1.42
CA PRO A 92 0.23 -9.50 -2.37
C PRO A 92 0.52 -7.98 -2.38
N TRP A 93 1.46 -7.49 -1.57
CA TRP A 93 1.79 -6.07 -1.45
C TRP A 93 3.05 -5.71 -2.24
N ILE A 94 2.87 -5.35 -3.51
CA ILE A 94 3.91 -4.78 -4.36
C ILE A 94 4.00 -3.25 -4.14
N GLY A 95 5.20 -2.69 -4.32
CA GLY A 95 5.47 -1.25 -4.32
C GLY A 95 6.06 -0.71 -3.02
N PHE A 96 6.07 0.61 -2.88
CA PHE A 96 6.66 1.29 -1.73
C PHE A 96 5.89 0.98 -0.43
N LYS A 97 6.64 0.71 0.65
CA LYS A 97 6.07 0.51 2.00
C LYS A 97 7.04 0.96 3.10
N PRO A 98 6.53 1.39 4.26
CA PRO A 98 7.36 1.75 5.40
C PRO A 98 8.00 0.48 5.99
N ALA A 99 9.26 0.59 6.45
CA ALA A 99 9.95 -0.50 7.14
C ALA A 99 9.55 -0.61 8.63
N ASN A 100 9.17 0.52 9.23
CA ASN A 100 8.87 0.64 10.65
C ASN A 100 7.36 0.55 10.94
N ASP A 101 7.04 0.17 12.17
CA ASP A 101 5.67 0.03 12.67
C ASP A 101 4.93 1.39 12.71
N ILE A 102 3.63 1.40 12.36
CA ILE A 102 2.88 2.63 12.07
C ILE A 102 1.47 2.63 12.68
N SER A 103 1.01 3.80 13.15
CA SER A 103 -0.36 3.93 13.66
C SER A 103 -1.42 3.69 12.57
N LEU A 104 -2.47 2.97 12.95
CA LEU A 104 -3.54 2.56 12.03
C LEU A 104 -4.29 3.76 11.40
N LEU A 105 -4.31 4.92 12.09
CA LEU A 105 -4.79 6.20 11.57
C LEU A 105 -4.01 6.66 10.33
N ILE A 106 -2.68 6.71 10.40
CA ILE A 106 -1.83 7.20 9.32
C ILE A 106 -1.92 6.25 8.13
N PHE A 107 -1.81 4.93 8.35
CA PHE A 107 -2.00 3.92 7.31
C PHE A 107 -3.32 4.12 6.54
N ARG A 108 -4.43 4.37 7.26
CA ARG A 108 -5.76 4.64 6.67
C ARG A 108 -5.86 5.97 5.94
N ARG A 109 -5.26 7.04 6.48
CA ARG A 109 -5.29 8.37 5.85
C ARG A 109 -4.56 8.32 4.50
N VAL A 110 -3.33 7.81 4.51
CA VAL A 110 -2.44 7.73 3.33
C VAL A 110 -3.05 6.86 2.22
N HIS A 111 -3.50 5.64 2.53
CA HIS A 111 -4.06 4.77 1.48
C HIS A 111 -5.39 5.27 0.88
N ARG A 112 -6.17 6.09 1.61
CA ARG A 112 -7.32 6.79 1.02
C ARG A 112 -6.92 7.96 0.12
N HIS A 113 -5.89 8.72 0.48
CA HIS A 113 -5.37 9.79 -0.39
C HIS A 113 -4.74 9.17 -1.65
N LEU A 114 -4.00 8.07 -1.52
CA LEU A 114 -3.44 7.31 -2.64
C LEU A 114 -4.52 6.83 -3.62
N PHE A 115 -5.64 6.31 -3.11
CA PHE A 115 -6.80 5.91 -3.92
C PHE A 115 -7.45 7.11 -4.61
N TRP A 116 -7.88 8.12 -3.85
CA TRP A 116 -8.62 9.25 -4.42
C TRP A 116 -7.77 10.11 -5.36
N LEU A 117 -6.55 10.50 -4.96
CA LEU A 117 -5.68 11.34 -5.80
C LEU A 117 -5.24 10.59 -7.07
N GLY A 118 -4.92 9.29 -6.97
CA GLY A 118 -4.57 8.51 -8.15
C GLY A 118 -5.76 8.34 -9.10
N LEU A 119 -6.97 8.09 -8.58
CA LEU A 119 -8.19 8.02 -9.40
C LEU A 119 -8.51 9.38 -10.06
N CYS A 120 -8.37 10.50 -9.32
CA CYS A 120 -8.52 11.84 -9.88
C CYS A 120 -7.50 12.14 -10.99
N ILE A 121 -6.23 11.78 -10.81
CA ILE A 121 -5.18 12.00 -11.83
C ILE A 121 -5.44 11.13 -13.07
N ILE A 122 -5.88 9.88 -12.89
CA ILE A 122 -6.28 9.01 -14.01
C ILE A 122 -7.49 9.59 -14.74
N ALA A 123 -8.49 10.11 -14.03
CA ALA A 123 -9.64 10.77 -14.64
C ALA A 123 -9.27 12.05 -15.40
N VAL A 124 -8.32 12.85 -14.89
CA VAL A 124 -7.78 14.02 -15.58
C VAL A 124 -7.01 13.62 -16.85
N LEU A 125 -6.34 12.47 -16.86
CA LEU A 125 -5.63 11.97 -18.06
C LEU A 125 -6.55 11.46 -19.18
N TYR A 126 -7.86 11.33 -18.94
CA TYR A 126 -8.82 10.74 -19.88
C TYR A 126 -8.83 11.32 -21.30
N PRO A 127 -8.96 12.65 -21.54
CA PRO A 127 -9.05 13.19 -22.89
C PRO A 127 -7.73 13.15 -23.69
N TRP A 128 -6.60 12.84 -23.04
CA TRP A 128 -5.27 12.78 -23.66
C TRP A 128 -4.74 11.36 -23.84
N THR A 129 -5.43 10.34 -23.33
CA THR A 129 -4.90 8.97 -23.22
C THR A 129 -5.72 7.99 -24.07
N PRO A 130 -5.11 7.15 -24.92
CA PRO A 130 -5.85 6.15 -25.69
C PRO A 130 -6.52 5.12 -24.78
N PRO A 131 -7.67 4.54 -25.17
CA PRO A 131 -8.45 3.62 -24.31
C PRO A 131 -7.64 2.45 -23.75
N SER A 132 -6.70 1.90 -24.52
CA SER A 132 -5.82 0.81 -24.09
C SER A 132 -4.95 1.20 -22.88
N ILE A 133 -4.30 2.37 -22.90
CA ILE A 133 -3.52 2.85 -21.76
C ILE A 133 -4.44 3.21 -20.59
N MET A 134 -5.60 3.83 -20.85
CA MET A 134 -6.56 4.21 -19.81
C MET A 134 -7.08 2.98 -19.02
N ILE A 135 -7.48 1.92 -19.71
CA ILE A 135 -7.89 0.65 -19.08
C ILE A 135 -6.75 0.07 -18.23
N SER A 136 -5.50 0.08 -18.73
CA SER A 136 -4.37 -0.41 -17.97
C SER A 136 -4.08 0.41 -16.71
N LEU A 137 -4.11 1.74 -16.79
CA LEU A 137 -3.92 2.64 -15.64
C LEU A 137 -4.97 2.36 -14.55
N ILE A 138 -6.24 2.24 -14.93
CA ILE A 138 -7.34 1.94 -14.00
C ILE A 138 -7.15 0.56 -13.36
N SER A 139 -6.91 -0.49 -14.16
CA SER A 139 -6.75 -1.86 -13.66
C SER A 139 -5.55 -1.97 -12.72
N TRP A 140 -4.39 -1.41 -13.05
CA TRP A 140 -3.21 -1.42 -12.17
C TRP A 140 -3.42 -0.61 -10.89
N HIS A 141 -4.03 0.57 -10.99
CA HIS A 141 -4.32 1.42 -9.83
C HIS A 141 -5.23 0.69 -8.82
N ILE A 142 -6.34 0.12 -9.31
CA ILE A 142 -7.28 -0.64 -8.49
C ILE A 142 -6.60 -1.89 -7.91
N TRP A 143 -5.89 -2.67 -8.75
CA TRP A 143 -5.25 -3.92 -8.34
C TRP A 143 -4.22 -3.70 -7.22
N LEU A 144 -3.30 -2.73 -7.37
CA LEU A 144 -2.27 -2.43 -6.36
C LEU A 144 -2.83 -1.92 -5.03
N ILE A 145 -4.02 -1.32 -5.04
CA ILE A 145 -4.66 -0.71 -3.86
C ILE A 145 -5.61 -1.66 -3.13
N ILE A 146 -6.29 -2.59 -3.82
CA ILE A 146 -7.19 -3.59 -3.22
C ILE A 146 -6.59 -4.28 -1.97
N PRO A 147 -5.40 -4.92 -2.00
CA PRO A 147 -4.89 -5.65 -0.83
C PRO A 147 -4.55 -4.72 0.35
N ARG A 148 -4.26 -3.43 0.07
CA ARG A 148 -4.01 -2.39 1.08
C ARG A 148 -5.31 -1.89 1.71
N LEU A 149 -6.38 -1.74 0.91
CA LEU A 149 -7.73 -1.42 1.41
C LEU A 149 -8.33 -2.59 2.21
N MET A 150 -8.16 -3.84 1.76
CA MET A 150 -8.63 -5.03 2.48
C MET A 150 -8.03 -5.11 3.90
N LEU A 151 -6.73 -4.82 4.08
CA LEU A 151 -6.13 -4.68 5.40
C LEU A 151 -6.80 -3.56 6.21
N SER A 152 -6.98 -2.38 5.62
CA SER A 152 -7.61 -1.23 6.31
C SER A 152 -9.02 -1.56 6.85
N PHE A 153 -9.76 -2.39 6.13
CA PHE A 153 -11.09 -2.90 6.44
C PHE A 153 -11.07 -4.09 7.43
N ALA A 154 -10.11 -5.01 7.32
CA ALA A 154 -9.93 -6.12 8.25
C ALA A 154 -9.69 -5.66 9.69
N PHE A 155 -9.06 -4.49 9.85
CA PHE A 155 -8.89 -3.81 11.14
C PHE A 155 -9.98 -2.77 11.44
N ARG A 156 -11.07 -2.64 10.68
CA ARG A 156 -12.03 -1.49 10.78
C ARG A 156 -12.62 -1.24 12.17
N LYS A 157 -12.80 -2.30 12.96
CA LYS A 157 -13.31 -2.24 14.35
C LYS A 157 -12.25 -1.86 15.40
N GLN A 158 -10.97 -1.78 15.03
CA GLN A 158 -9.87 -1.46 15.94
C GLN A 158 -9.64 0.05 16.08
N ARG A 159 -9.22 0.47 17.29
CA ARG A 159 -8.88 1.87 17.63
C ARG A 159 -7.84 2.45 16.67
N LYS A 160 -7.88 3.78 16.50
CA LYS A 160 -7.11 4.48 15.47
C LYS A 160 -5.61 4.55 15.81
N ASP A 161 -5.31 4.45 17.09
CA ASP A 161 -4.06 4.90 17.72
C ASP A 161 -3.13 3.73 18.01
N GLY A 162 -3.62 2.49 17.88
CA GLY A 162 -2.79 1.29 17.93
C GLY A 162 -1.90 1.12 16.69
N VAL A 163 -0.87 0.31 16.90
CA VAL A 163 0.29 0.17 16.03
C VAL A 163 0.12 -1.05 15.12
N LEU A 164 0.25 -0.84 13.81
CA LEU A 164 0.18 -1.87 12.78
C LEU A 164 1.60 -2.26 12.34
N ARG A 165 1.92 -3.54 12.54
CA ARG A 165 3.16 -4.20 12.12
C ARG A 165 2.88 -5.09 10.91
N LEU A 166 3.60 -4.85 9.80
CA LEU A 166 3.39 -5.52 8.51
C LEU A 166 4.55 -6.48 8.20
N GLN A 167 4.30 -7.78 8.28
CA GLN A 167 5.27 -8.83 7.94
C GLN A 167 4.92 -9.54 6.62
N TRP A 168 5.66 -10.61 6.28
CA TRP A 168 5.61 -11.24 4.95
C TRP A 168 4.32 -12.00 4.62
N LYS A 169 3.65 -12.59 5.63
CA LYS A 169 2.38 -13.33 5.46
C LYS A 169 1.29 -12.90 6.45
N GLU A 170 1.51 -11.80 7.17
CA GLU A 170 0.57 -11.34 8.19
C GLU A 170 0.62 -9.82 8.38
N ALA A 171 -0.45 -9.30 8.96
CA ALA A 171 -0.50 -8.01 9.60
C ALA A 171 -0.91 -8.19 11.06
N SER A 172 -0.14 -7.61 11.98
CA SER A 172 -0.39 -7.68 13.42
C SER A 172 -0.66 -6.29 13.98
N TYR A 173 -1.77 -6.12 14.67
CA TYR A 173 -2.21 -4.87 15.28
C TYR A 173 -2.08 -4.96 16.80
N TYR A 174 -1.30 -4.02 17.36
CA TYR A 174 -1.00 -3.90 18.78
C TYR A 174 -1.69 -2.67 19.37
N HIS A 175 -2.09 -2.75 20.64
CA HIS A 175 -2.60 -1.61 21.41
C HIS A 175 -1.98 -1.60 22.82
N ARG A 176 -2.19 -0.51 23.55
CA ARG A 176 -1.92 -0.40 24.99
C ARG A 176 -3.23 -0.59 25.75
#